data_AF-A0A960PTI9-F1
#
_entry.id   AF-A0A960PTI9-F1
#
_cell.length_a   1.000
_cell.length_b   1.000
_cell.length_c   1.000
_cell.angle_alpha   90.00
_cell.angle_beta   90.00
_cell.angle_gamma   90.00
#
_symmetry.space_group_name_H-M   'P 1'
#
loop_
_entity.id
_entity.type
_entity.pdbx_description
1 polymer ?
#
loop_
_entity_poly.entity_id
_entity_poly.type
_entity_poly.pdbx_seq_one_letter_code
_entity_poly.pdbx_strand_id
1 'polypeptide(L)'
;MKTRTSSIRRLGSRLQVGLLALILGSILSPSLSAEPKAEVPVQVFQLANGMEFLTVSRPEIASVYAGWVAHVGSANERPGITGISHFFEHMMFKGTSAIGTTDAERDRAIMVEQEEIQEELRAAYRKQRERYRLGDIDDPFSDANRTPEMVELEERFEKLVEEQRRLMVKDEFDQVYTKNGASGMNAFTTHDLTGYVINLPSNKLELWFWMES
;
A
#
# COMPACT_ATOMS: atom_id res chain seq x y z
N MET A 1 -44.62 -80.50 0.13
CA MET A 1 -45.32 -79.20 0.21
C MET A 1 -45.46 -78.82 1.68
N LYS A 2 -45.16 -77.55 2.02
CA LYS A 2 -45.12 -76.89 3.35
C LYS A 2 -43.79 -76.95 4.14
N THR A 3 -43.22 -75.76 4.21
CA THR A 3 -42.11 -75.26 5.02
C THR A 3 -42.44 -75.21 6.51
N ARG A 4 -41.43 -75.30 7.39
CA ARG A 4 -41.30 -74.41 8.57
C ARG A 4 -39.95 -74.52 9.29
N THR A 5 -39.50 -73.33 9.65
CA THR A 5 -38.40 -72.87 10.51
C THR A 5 -38.39 -73.48 11.91
N SER A 6 -37.20 -73.66 12.50
CA SER A 6 -36.99 -73.46 13.94
C SER A 6 -35.52 -73.19 14.26
N SER A 7 -35.27 -72.62 15.43
CA SER A 7 -34.17 -71.73 15.77
C SER A 7 -33.48 -72.20 17.06
N ILE A 8 -32.16 -71.97 17.13
CA ILE A 8 -31.29 -71.84 18.33
C ILE A 8 -31.02 -73.12 19.17
N ARG A 9 -29.73 -73.45 19.40
CA ARG A 9 -29.08 -73.37 20.72
C ARG A 9 -27.56 -73.62 20.69
N ARG A 10 -26.85 -72.55 21.06
CA ARG A 10 -25.54 -72.38 21.72
C ARG A 10 -24.78 -73.65 22.15
N LEU A 11 -23.57 -73.81 21.60
CA LEU A 11 -22.38 -74.32 22.30
C LEU A 11 -21.43 -73.11 22.37
N GLY A 12 -21.06 -72.60 23.53
CA GLY A 12 -20.20 -73.30 24.48
C GLY A 12 -18.85 -72.60 24.46
N SER A 13 -18.79 -71.50 25.20
CA SER A 13 -17.63 -70.64 25.47
C SER A 13 -16.38 -71.41 25.87
N ARG A 14 -15.23 -71.07 25.26
CA ARG A 14 -13.89 -71.03 25.88
C ARG A 14 -12.86 -70.68 24.81
N LEU A 15 -12.51 -69.39 24.69
CA LEU A 15 -11.18 -68.85 24.34
C LEU A 15 -11.30 -67.32 24.25
N GLN A 16 -11.29 -66.64 25.40
CA GLN A 16 -11.06 -65.20 25.49
C GLN A 16 -10.09 -64.94 26.63
N VAL A 17 -8.89 -65.50 26.53
CA VAL A 17 -7.73 -65.11 27.32
C VAL A 17 -6.57 -65.07 26.33
N GLY A 18 -6.16 -63.87 25.91
CA GLY A 18 -4.97 -63.74 25.06
C GLY A 18 -4.95 -62.61 24.01
N LEU A 19 -5.91 -61.69 23.99
CA LEU A 19 -5.88 -60.59 22.99
C LEU A 19 -6.27 -59.21 23.56
N LEU A 20 -5.96 -58.94 24.82
CA LEU A 20 -6.16 -57.60 25.41
C LEU A 20 -4.90 -56.97 26.01
N ALA A 21 -3.76 -57.68 26.02
CA ALA A 21 -2.51 -57.20 26.59
C ALA A 21 -1.48 -56.71 25.55
N LEU A 22 -1.81 -56.77 24.25
CA LEU A 22 -0.88 -56.41 23.16
C LEU A 22 -1.34 -55.22 22.30
N ILE A 23 -2.35 -54.47 22.75
CA ILE A 23 -2.80 -53.23 22.10
C ILE A 23 -2.47 -51.99 22.96
N LEU A 24 -2.01 -52.17 24.21
CA LEU A 24 -1.74 -51.06 25.14
C LEU A 24 -0.31 -50.50 25.07
N GLY A 25 0.57 -51.04 24.21
CA GLY A 25 2.00 -50.69 24.16
C GLY A 25 2.42 -49.79 23.00
N SER A 26 1.51 -49.39 22.10
CA SER A 26 1.87 -48.71 20.84
C SER A 26 1.39 -47.26 20.75
N ILE A 27 1.17 -46.58 21.88
CA ILE A 27 1.09 -45.12 21.88
C ILE A 27 2.53 -44.61 21.99
N LEU A 28 3.30 -44.85 20.93
CA LEU A 28 4.54 -44.13 20.67
C LEU A 28 4.11 -42.68 20.48
N SER A 29 4.39 -41.87 21.49
CA SER A 29 4.12 -40.43 21.44
C SER A 29 4.78 -39.89 20.17
N PRO A 30 4.07 -39.17 19.29
CA PRO A 30 4.77 -38.29 18.38
C PRO A 30 5.43 -37.25 19.28
N SER A 31 6.74 -37.39 19.49
CA SER A 31 7.56 -36.28 19.92
C SER A 31 7.37 -35.21 18.86
N LEU A 32 6.51 -34.24 19.16
CA LEU A 32 6.50 -32.95 18.49
C LEU A 32 7.87 -32.36 18.81
N SER A 33 8.86 -32.66 17.97
CA SER A 33 10.08 -31.88 17.92
C SER A 33 9.61 -30.48 17.54
N ALA A 34 9.48 -29.61 18.54
CA ALA A 34 9.38 -28.18 18.30
C ALA A 34 10.58 -27.83 17.44
N GLU A 35 10.34 -27.46 16.17
CA GLU A 35 11.42 -26.94 15.36
C GLU A 35 12.06 -25.79 16.13
N PRO A 36 13.39 -25.78 16.29
CA PRO A 36 14.05 -24.65 16.93
C PRO A 36 13.62 -23.41 16.17
N LYS A 37 12.92 -22.48 16.84
CA LYS A 37 12.65 -21.15 16.30
C LYS A 37 14.02 -20.61 15.92
N ALA A 38 14.29 -20.47 14.63
CA ALA A 38 15.49 -19.83 14.16
C ALA A 38 15.49 -18.40 14.73
N GLU A 39 16.35 -18.15 15.71
CA GLU A 39 16.52 -16.80 16.25
C GLU A 39 17.13 -15.95 15.14
N VAL A 40 16.34 -14.99 14.64
CA VAL A 40 16.83 -14.02 13.68
C VAL A 40 17.60 -12.97 14.46
N PRO A 41 18.91 -12.76 14.19
CA PRO A 41 19.73 -11.82 14.93
C PRO A 41 19.43 -10.38 14.47
N VAL A 42 18.29 -9.85 14.91
CA VAL A 42 17.85 -8.49 14.58
C VAL A 42 18.67 -7.47 15.38
N GLN A 43 19.24 -6.50 14.69
CA GLN A 43 19.86 -5.33 15.30
C GLN A 43 18.88 -4.16 15.21
N VAL A 44 18.65 -3.48 16.34
CA VAL A 44 17.71 -2.36 16.45
C VAL A 44 18.48 -1.07 16.70
N PHE A 45 18.19 -0.05 15.92
CA PHE A 45 18.75 1.30 16.06
C PHE A 45 17.61 2.30 16.20
N GLN A 46 17.77 3.31 17.04
CA GLN A 46 16.85 4.43 17.11
C GLN A 46 17.55 5.70 16.61
N LEU A 47 16.96 6.35 15.61
CA LEU A 47 17.45 7.60 15.06
C LEU A 47 17.05 8.78 15.96
N ALA A 48 17.73 9.91 15.82
CA ALA A 48 17.46 11.11 16.63
C ALA A 48 16.04 11.67 16.43
N ASN A 49 15.39 11.40 15.30
CA ASN A 49 14.01 11.78 15.00
C ASN A 49 12.98 10.78 15.57
N GLY A 50 13.41 9.74 16.28
CA GLY A 50 12.55 8.72 16.89
C GLY A 50 12.26 7.50 16.01
N MET A 51 12.69 7.49 14.75
CA MET A 51 12.51 6.35 13.85
C MET A 51 13.30 5.13 14.33
N GLU A 52 12.64 3.98 14.38
CA GLU A 52 13.25 2.69 14.70
C GLU A 52 13.67 1.99 13.40
N PHE A 53 14.94 1.57 13.35
CA PHE A 53 15.54 0.88 12.21
C PHE A 53 15.94 -0.53 12.62
N LEU A 54 15.40 -1.52 11.91
CA LEU A 54 15.64 -2.94 12.16
C LEU A 54 16.50 -3.50 11.03
N THR A 55 17.62 -4.15 11.37
CA THR A 55 18.51 -4.77 10.38
C THR A 55 18.79 -6.23 10.70
N VAL A 56 18.93 -7.03 9.63
CA VAL A 56 19.37 -8.41 9.71
C VAL A 56 20.46 -8.58 8.67
N SER A 57 21.71 -8.74 9.12
CA SER A 57 22.85 -8.91 8.21
C SER A 57 22.94 -10.35 7.73
N ARG A 58 23.02 -10.53 6.41
CA ARG A 58 23.18 -11.83 5.73
C ARG A 58 24.25 -11.71 4.64
N PRO A 59 25.55 -11.73 4.99
CA PRO A 59 26.65 -11.54 4.05
C PRO A 59 26.67 -12.56 2.89
N GLU A 60 26.03 -13.71 3.07
CA GLU A 60 25.90 -14.78 2.09
C GLU A 60 24.93 -14.45 0.94
N ILE A 61 24.11 -13.40 1.07
CA ILE A 61 23.11 -13.00 0.07
C ILE A 61 23.57 -11.71 -0.63
N ALA A 62 23.63 -11.75 -1.97
CA ALA A 62 24.04 -10.60 -2.79
C ALA A 62 22.92 -9.56 -3.01
N SER A 63 21.80 -9.67 -2.29
CA SER A 63 20.65 -8.78 -2.36
C SER A 63 20.23 -8.29 -0.98
N VAL A 64 19.54 -7.16 -0.94
CA VAL A 64 18.98 -6.55 0.25
C VAL A 64 17.48 -6.36 0.01
N TYR A 65 16.67 -6.76 0.98
CA TYR A 65 15.27 -6.36 1.07
C TYR A 65 15.20 -5.17 2.00
N ALA A 66 14.66 -4.05 1.51
CA ALA A 66 14.57 -2.81 2.27
C ALA A 66 13.15 -2.25 2.19
N GLY A 67 12.78 -1.48 3.19
CA GLY A 67 11.47 -0.89 3.29
C GLY A 67 11.27 -0.18 4.61
N TRP A 68 10.21 0.60 4.68
CA TRP A 68 9.81 1.30 5.89
C TRP A 68 8.29 1.28 6.00
N VAL A 69 7.79 1.47 7.22
CA VAL A 69 6.37 1.41 7.54
C VAL A 69 6.00 2.63 8.36
N ALA A 70 4.97 3.35 7.93
CA ALA A 70 4.29 4.33 8.75
C ALA A 70 3.21 3.64 9.58
N HIS A 71 3.14 3.97 10.87
CA HIS A 71 2.07 3.52 11.77
C HIS A 71 0.81 4.39 11.58
N VAL A 72 0.33 4.44 10.34
CA VAL A 72 -0.89 5.13 9.90
C VAL A 72 -1.51 4.28 8.81
N GLY A 73 -2.83 4.09 8.85
CA GLY A 73 -3.58 3.40 7.81
C GLY A 73 -5.00 3.95 7.64
N SER A 74 -5.92 3.14 7.14
CA SER A 74 -7.32 3.55 6.95
C SER A 74 -8.08 3.82 8.25
N ALA A 75 -7.62 3.31 9.40
CA ALA A 75 -8.19 3.57 10.72
C ALA A 75 -8.09 5.04 11.13
N ASN A 76 -7.09 5.75 10.59
CA ASN A 76 -6.82 7.14 10.91
C ASN A 76 -7.64 8.11 10.04
N GLU A 77 -8.42 7.58 9.10
CA GLU A 77 -9.29 8.38 8.24
C GLU A 77 -10.59 8.77 8.96
N ARG A 78 -11.21 9.87 8.52
CA ARG A 78 -12.52 10.31 9.00
C ARG A 78 -13.52 10.38 7.84
N PRO A 79 -14.84 10.28 8.12
CA PRO A 79 -15.85 10.50 7.09
C PRO A 79 -15.59 11.81 6.34
N GLY A 80 -15.62 11.74 5.00
CA GLY A 80 -15.29 12.87 4.12
C GLY A 80 -13.86 12.88 3.58
N ILE A 81 -12.93 12.06 4.11
CA ILE A 81 -11.57 11.86 3.56
C ILE A 81 -11.22 10.38 3.40
N THR A 82 -12.23 9.51 3.25
CA THR A 82 -12.02 8.07 3.11
C THR A 82 -11.21 7.73 1.86
N GLY A 83 -10.23 6.84 1.99
CA GLY A 83 -9.30 6.42 0.94
C GLY A 83 -8.06 7.30 0.79
N ILE A 84 -7.91 8.34 1.62
CA ILE A 84 -6.78 9.27 1.54
C ILE A 84 -5.44 8.60 1.88
N SER A 85 -5.42 7.64 2.82
CA SER A 85 -4.18 6.94 3.19
C SER A 85 -3.65 6.12 2.01
N HIS A 86 -4.55 5.37 1.35
CA HIS A 86 -4.21 4.64 0.13
C HIS A 86 -3.89 5.58 -1.04
N PHE A 87 -4.56 6.74 -1.15
CA PHE A 87 -4.21 7.72 -2.18
C PHE A 87 -2.78 8.25 -2.00
N PHE A 88 -2.40 8.66 -0.78
CA PHE A 88 -1.03 9.10 -0.48
C PHE A 88 0.01 8.01 -0.71
N GLU A 89 -0.34 6.74 -0.46
CA GLU A 89 0.50 5.59 -0.82
C GLU A 89 0.94 5.64 -2.29
N HIS A 90 0.00 5.84 -3.22
CA HIS A 90 0.30 5.96 -4.65
C HIS A 90 1.07 7.25 -5.00
N MET A 91 0.79 8.34 -4.28
CA MET A 91 1.43 9.64 -4.55
C MET A 91 2.92 9.65 -4.20
N MET A 92 3.37 8.84 -3.25
CA MET A 92 4.80 8.73 -2.90
C MET A 92 5.68 8.29 -4.09
N PHE A 93 5.12 7.58 -5.07
CA PHE A 93 5.85 7.16 -6.26
C PHE A 93 5.88 8.20 -7.39
N LYS A 94 5.19 9.34 -7.23
CA LYS A 94 5.04 10.35 -8.30
C LYS A 94 6.18 11.34 -8.38
N GLY A 95 7.14 11.26 -7.46
CA GLY A 95 8.33 12.09 -7.45
C GLY A 95 8.41 13.01 -6.24
N THR A 96 9.52 13.71 -6.16
CA THR A 96 9.87 14.70 -5.14
C THR A 96 10.43 15.95 -5.84
N SER A 97 10.92 16.94 -5.10
CA SER A 97 11.65 18.05 -5.72
C SER A 97 12.98 17.64 -6.38
N ALA A 98 13.46 16.42 -6.15
CA ALA A 98 14.69 15.91 -6.74
C ALA A 98 14.46 14.87 -7.86
N ILE A 99 13.26 14.31 -7.95
CA ILE A 99 12.93 13.19 -8.85
C ILE A 99 11.52 13.43 -9.43
N GLY A 100 11.33 13.23 -10.72
CA GLY A 100 10.03 13.34 -11.40
C GLY A 100 9.80 14.68 -12.10
N THR A 101 10.79 15.58 -12.08
CA THR A 101 10.74 16.88 -12.77
C THR A 101 12.11 17.27 -13.32
N THR A 102 12.14 17.87 -14.51
CA THR A 102 13.36 18.42 -15.11
C THR A 102 13.74 19.80 -14.55
N ASP A 103 12.80 20.50 -13.94
CA ASP A 103 12.99 21.82 -13.33
C ASP A 103 12.06 21.98 -12.12
N ALA A 104 12.59 21.69 -10.93
CA ALA A 104 11.84 21.74 -9.69
C ALA A 104 11.47 23.18 -9.24
N GLU A 105 12.26 24.18 -9.64
CA GLU A 105 11.96 25.58 -9.30
C GLU A 105 10.78 26.08 -10.13
N ARG A 106 10.79 25.80 -11.44
CA ARG A 106 9.67 26.16 -12.31
C ARG A 106 8.41 25.36 -11.99
N ASP A 107 8.53 24.06 -11.73
CA ASP A 107 7.38 23.23 -11.34
C ASP A 107 6.71 23.77 -10.07
N ARG A 108 7.49 24.15 -9.04
CA ARG A 108 6.96 24.80 -7.83
C ARG A 108 6.30 26.15 -8.14
N ALA A 109 6.91 26.98 -8.99
CA ALA A 109 6.32 28.26 -9.37
C ALA A 109 4.96 28.08 -10.07
N ILE A 110 4.87 27.10 -10.98
CA ILE A 110 3.62 26.74 -11.65
C ILE A 110 2.56 26.30 -10.62
N MET A 111 2.92 25.50 -9.61
CA MET A 111 1.97 25.08 -8.58
C MET A 111 1.40 26.28 -7.80
N VAL A 112 2.24 27.28 -7.49
CA VAL A 112 1.79 28.53 -6.84
C VAL A 112 0.82 29.30 -7.74
N GLU A 113 1.19 29.50 -9.01
CA GLU A 113 0.32 30.19 -9.98
C GLU A 113 -1.03 29.45 -10.18
N GLN A 114 -1.00 28.11 -10.20
CA GLN A 114 -2.21 27.29 -10.27
C GLN A 114 -3.09 27.46 -9.03
N GLU A 115 -2.50 27.55 -7.82
CA GLU A 115 -3.24 27.76 -6.58
C GLU A 115 -3.95 29.11 -6.56
N GLU A 116 -3.27 30.18 -6.99
CA GLU A 116 -3.84 31.53 -7.12
C GLU A 116 -5.03 31.53 -8.09
N ILE A 117 -4.88 30.94 -9.28
CA ILE A 117 -5.97 30.84 -10.27
C ILE A 117 -7.13 30.01 -9.72
N GLN A 118 -6.86 28.92 -9.01
CA GLN A 118 -7.90 28.11 -8.38
C GLN A 118 -8.66 28.89 -7.30
N GLU A 119 -7.99 29.76 -6.55
CA GLU A 119 -8.66 30.64 -5.59
C GLU A 119 -9.59 31.64 -6.29
N GLU A 120 -9.11 32.28 -7.37
CA GLU A 120 -9.90 33.19 -8.20
C GLU A 120 -11.11 32.46 -8.81
N LEU A 121 -10.89 31.26 -9.37
CA LEU A 121 -11.94 30.44 -9.96
C LEU A 121 -12.99 30.04 -8.91
N ARG A 122 -12.57 29.66 -7.70
CA ARG A 122 -13.48 29.40 -6.57
C ARG A 122 -14.31 30.64 -6.23
N ALA A 123 -13.71 31.84 -6.26
CA ALA A 123 -14.42 33.09 -6.04
C ALA A 123 -15.46 33.37 -7.13
N ALA A 124 -15.11 33.17 -8.40
CA ALA A 124 -16.03 33.27 -9.52
C ALA A 124 -17.20 32.28 -9.38
N TYR A 125 -16.93 31.02 -9.03
CA TYR A 125 -17.97 30.02 -8.77
C TYR A 125 -18.86 30.35 -7.56
N ARG A 126 -18.37 31.12 -6.56
CA ARG A 126 -19.24 31.63 -5.47
C ARG A 126 -20.25 32.64 -6.01
N LYS A 127 -19.82 33.58 -6.85
CA LYS A 127 -20.70 34.55 -7.53
C LYS A 127 -21.71 33.83 -8.43
N GLN A 128 -21.25 32.83 -9.19
CA GLN A 128 -22.08 32.03 -10.10
C GLN A 128 -23.18 31.26 -9.35
N ARG A 129 -22.85 30.66 -8.21
CA ARG A 129 -23.85 30.01 -7.35
C ARG A 129 -24.89 30.98 -6.81
N GLU A 130 -24.51 32.24 -6.58
CA GLU A 130 -25.47 33.26 -6.15
C GLU A 130 -26.44 33.62 -7.27
N ARG A 131 -25.97 33.80 -8.50
CA ARG A 131 -26.83 33.96 -9.69
C ARG A 131 -27.84 32.82 -9.83
N TYR A 132 -27.40 31.58 -9.58
CA TYR A 132 -28.29 30.42 -9.58
C TYR A 132 -29.35 30.51 -8.47
N ARG A 133 -28.97 30.89 -7.24
CA ARG A 133 -29.93 31.05 -6.13
C ARG A 133 -30.96 32.15 -6.38
N LEU A 134 -30.56 33.22 -7.08
CA LEU A 134 -31.43 34.32 -7.47
C LEU A 134 -32.35 33.96 -8.65
N GLY A 135 -32.10 32.83 -9.32
CA GLY A 135 -32.87 32.37 -10.48
C GLY A 135 -32.45 33.01 -11.81
N ASP A 136 -31.30 33.69 -11.85
CA ASP A 136 -30.77 34.32 -13.07
C ASP A 136 -30.25 33.29 -14.08
N ILE A 137 -29.89 32.10 -13.61
CA ILE A 137 -29.40 30.96 -14.40
C ILE A 137 -30.03 29.65 -13.89
N ASP A 138 -30.08 28.66 -14.78
CA ASP A 138 -30.66 27.34 -14.54
C ASP A 138 -29.68 26.32 -13.95
N ASP A 139 -28.39 26.43 -14.27
CA ASP A 139 -27.33 25.56 -13.75
C ASP A 139 -26.01 26.33 -13.58
N PRO A 140 -25.44 26.42 -12.36
CA PRO A 140 -24.17 27.11 -12.13
C PRO A 140 -22.95 26.42 -12.74
N PHE A 141 -23.07 25.17 -13.21
CA PHE A 141 -21.98 24.40 -13.82
C PHE A 141 -22.12 24.22 -15.34
N SER A 142 -23.21 24.69 -15.93
CA SER A 142 -23.43 24.62 -17.37
C SER A 142 -22.48 25.54 -18.13
N ASP A 143 -21.90 25.03 -19.21
CA ASP A 143 -21.00 25.76 -20.12
C ASP A 143 -21.65 27.04 -20.66
N ALA A 144 -22.97 27.01 -20.90
CA ALA A 144 -23.72 28.15 -21.42
C ALA A 144 -23.77 29.33 -20.44
N ASN A 145 -23.60 29.08 -19.13
CA ASN A 145 -23.68 30.10 -18.09
C ASN A 145 -22.31 30.62 -17.66
N ARG A 146 -21.20 30.10 -18.21
CA ARG A 146 -19.84 30.53 -17.85
C ARG A 146 -19.64 32.00 -18.17
N THR A 147 -19.02 32.72 -17.23
CA THR A 147 -18.68 34.13 -17.42
C THR A 147 -17.36 34.26 -18.19
N PRO A 148 -17.10 35.39 -18.89
CA PRO A 148 -15.81 35.62 -19.53
C PRO A 148 -14.61 35.50 -18.56
N GLU A 149 -14.77 35.96 -17.31
CA GLU A 149 -13.79 35.82 -16.22
C GLU A 149 -13.43 34.34 -15.97
N MET A 150 -14.44 33.45 -15.88
CA MET A 150 -14.21 32.02 -15.65
C MET A 150 -13.50 31.35 -16.83
N VAL A 151 -13.89 31.68 -18.05
CA VAL A 151 -13.26 31.14 -19.27
C VAL A 151 -11.79 31.53 -19.33
N GLU A 152 -11.46 32.79 -19.06
CA GLU A 152 -10.07 33.26 -19.04
C GLU A 152 -9.23 32.55 -17.96
N LEU A 153 -9.79 32.37 -16.76
CA LEU A 153 -9.11 31.67 -15.66
C LEU A 153 -8.86 30.19 -15.99
N GLU A 154 -9.85 29.51 -16.57
CA GLU A 154 -9.74 28.11 -17.01
C GLU A 154 -8.69 27.96 -18.12
N GLU A 155 -8.65 28.88 -19.08
CA GLU A 155 -7.63 28.88 -20.13
C GLU A 155 -6.21 29.13 -19.59
N ARG A 156 -6.06 30.04 -18.62
CA ARG A 156 -4.78 30.27 -17.93
C ARG A 156 -4.34 29.03 -17.15
N PHE A 157 -5.27 28.40 -16.43
CA PHE A 157 -5.01 27.17 -15.69
C PHE A 157 -4.56 26.04 -16.61
N GLU A 158 -5.26 25.82 -17.73
CA GLU A 158 -4.91 24.75 -18.67
C GLU A 158 -3.52 24.97 -19.28
N LYS A 159 -3.15 26.20 -19.61
CA LYS A 159 -1.79 26.53 -20.09
C LYS A 159 -0.71 26.17 -19.06
N LEU A 160 -0.95 26.45 -17.79
CA LEU A 160 -0.03 26.06 -16.72
C LEU A 160 0.05 24.54 -16.54
N VAL A 161 -1.08 23.83 -16.65
CA VAL A 161 -1.11 22.36 -16.62
C VAL A 161 -0.31 21.77 -17.78
N GLU A 162 -0.45 22.31 -18.98
CA GLU A 162 0.33 21.89 -20.15
C GLU A 162 1.83 22.15 -19.97
N GLU A 163 2.19 23.31 -19.41
CA GLU A 163 3.58 23.64 -19.11
C GLU A 163 4.15 22.67 -18.07
N GLN A 164 3.43 22.42 -16.98
CA GLN A 164 3.83 21.49 -15.93
C GLN A 164 4.06 20.07 -16.47
N ARG A 165 3.17 19.60 -17.35
CA ARG A 165 3.30 18.28 -17.99
C ARG A 165 4.58 18.14 -18.81
N ARG A 166 5.15 19.23 -19.34
CA ARG A 166 6.42 19.20 -20.09
C ARG A 166 7.63 19.10 -19.17
N LEU A 167 7.50 19.52 -17.91
CA LEU A 167 8.56 19.38 -16.90
C LEU A 167 8.58 17.98 -16.27
N MET A 168 7.41 17.32 -16.21
CA MET A 168 7.26 16.02 -15.59
C MET A 168 8.06 14.92 -16.28
N VAL A 169 8.89 14.20 -15.52
CA VAL A 169 9.58 12.99 -15.96
C VAL A 169 8.79 11.78 -15.50
N LYS A 170 8.10 11.13 -16.45
CA LYS A 170 7.19 10.04 -16.13
C LYS A 170 7.94 8.82 -15.58
N ASP A 171 7.42 8.28 -14.47
CA ASP A 171 7.89 7.05 -13.82
C ASP A 171 9.38 7.09 -13.44
N GLU A 172 9.95 8.28 -13.22
CA GLU A 172 11.38 8.42 -12.94
C GLU A 172 11.80 7.68 -11.67
N PHE A 173 10.97 7.74 -10.62
CA PHE A 173 11.22 7.06 -9.35
C PHE A 173 11.43 5.54 -9.55
N ASP A 174 10.51 4.88 -10.27
CA ASP A 174 10.63 3.46 -10.62
C ASP A 174 11.83 3.21 -11.55
N GLN A 175 12.05 4.07 -12.55
CA GLN A 175 13.17 3.93 -13.47
C GLN A 175 14.53 3.99 -12.79
N VAL A 176 14.72 4.87 -11.80
CA VAL A 176 15.99 4.97 -11.06
C VAL A 176 16.29 3.65 -10.36
N TYR A 177 15.30 3.05 -9.71
CA TYR A 177 15.45 1.76 -9.06
C TYR A 177 15.67 0.61 -10.05
N THR A 178 14.81 0.47 -11.06
CA THR A 178 14.87 -0.64 -12.03
C THR A 178 16.16 -0.62 -12.87
N LYS A 179 16.63 0.56 -13.30
CA LYS A 179 17.94 0.72 -14.00
C LYS A 179 19.13 0.30 -13.13
N ASN A 180 18.98 0.31 -11.81
CA ASN A 180 19.99 -0.11 -10.85
C ASN A 180 19.82 -1.57 -10.37
N GLY A 181 18.96 -2.36 -11.03
CA GLY A 181 18.76 -3.78 -10.73
C GLY A 181 17.82 -4.06 -9.56
N ALA A 182 17.10 -3.04 -9.08
CA ALA A 182 16.06 -3.24 -8.09
C ALA A 182 14.83 -3.94 -8.68
N SER A 183 14.06 -4.63 -7.85
CA SER A 183 12.85 -5.35 -8.27
C SER A 183 11.86 -5.48 -7.11
N GLY A 184 10.61 -5.79 -7.45
CA GLY A 184 9.57 -6.01 -6.44
C GLY A 184 9.28 -4.76 -5.60
N MET A 185 9.44 -3.56 -6.17
CA MET A 185 8.94 -2.34 -5.56
C MET A 185 7.44 -2.46 -5.38
N ASN A 186 6.96 -2.23 -4.17
CA ASN A 186 5.54 -2.25 -3.88
C ASN A 186 5.23 -1.40 -2.65
N ALA A 187 3.97 -1.07 -2.50
CA ALA A 187 3.44 -0.51 -1.27
C ALA A 187 2.11 -1.16 -0.91
N PHE A 188 1.68 -0.94 0.31
CA PHE A 188 0.38 -1.39 0.77
C PHE A 188 -0.10 -0.53 1.94
N THR A 189 -1.42 -0.34 2.00
CA THR A 189 -2.10 0.34 3.09
C THR A 189 -3.10 -0.63 3.72
N THR A 190 -3.00 -0.77 5.02
CA THR A 190 -3.91 -1.58 5.84
C THR A 190 -4.77 -0.68 6.72
N HIS A 191 -5.39 -1.25 7.74
CA HIS A 191 -6.09 -0.45 8.74
C HIS A 191 -5.14 0.41 9.57
N ASP A 192 -4.02 -0.18 10.00
CA ASP A 192 -3.16 0.45 11.01
C ASP A 192 -1.84 0.97 10.44
N LEU A 193 -1.44 0.52 9.25
CA LEU A 193 -0.11 0.76 8.70
C LEU A 193 -0.09 0.87 7.18
N THR A 194 0.83 1.70 6.70
CA THR A 194 1.20 1.84 5.29
C THR A 194 2.69 1.53 5.15
N GLY A 195 3.04 0.59 4.27
CA GLY A 195 4.40 0.12 4.08
C GLY A 195 4.87 0.26 2.64
N TYR A 196 6.17 0.51 2.48
CA TYR A 196 6.87 0.59 1.20
C TYR A 196 8.05 -0.36 1.22
N VAL A 197 8.20 -1.18 0.18
CA VAL A 197 9.17 -2.26 0.15
C VAL A 197 9.79 -2.44 -1.22
N ILE A 198 11.04 -2.90 -1.25
CA ILE A 198 11.78 -3.15 -2.48
C ILE A 198 12.93 -4.16 -2.28
N ASN A 199 13.29 -4.88 -3.33
CA ASN A 199 14.51 -5.69 -3.40
C ASN A 199 15.58 -4.95 -4.21
N LEU A 200 16.82 -4.95 -3.72
CA LEU A 200 17.95 -4.29 -4.34
C LEU A 200 19.18 -5.21 -4.39
N PRO A 201 20.10 -5.01 -5.34
CA PRO A 201 21.45 -5.55 -5.21
C PRO A 201 22.14 -5.02 -3.95
N SER A 202 22.94 -5.83 -3.28
CA SER A 202 23.60 -5.47 -2.01
C SER A 202 24.49 -4.22 -2.10
N ASN A 203 25.06 -3.94 -3.28
CA ASN A 203 25.85 -2.74 -3.55
C ASN A 203 25.00 -1.48 -3.88
N LYS A 204 23.67 -1.54 -3.70
CA LYS A 204 22.73 -0.43 -3.95
C LYS A 204 21.98 0.02 -2.69
N LEU A 205 22.45 -0.36 -1.51
CA LEU A 205 21.83 0.08 -0.25
C LEU A 205 21.88 1.60 -0.08
N GLU A 206 22.98 2.26 -0.45
CA GLU A 206 23.08 3.73 -0.40
C GLU A 206 22.07 4.42 -1.33
N LEU A 207 21.78 3.82 -2.49
CA LEU A 207 20.75 4.32 -3.39
C LEU A 207 19.38 4.29 -2.72
N TRP A 208 19.03 3.21 -2.01
CA TRP A 208 17.78 3.14 -1.26
C TRP A 208 17.67 4.25 -0.22
N PHE A 209 18.72 4.47 0.58
CA PHE A 209 18.72 5.57 1.55
C PHE A 209 18.55 6.94 0.90
N TRP A 210 19.14 7.18 -0.28
CA TRP A 210 18.97 8.45 -0.99
C TRP A 210 17.57 8.62 -1.59
N MET A 211 16.97 7.54 -2.09
CA MET A 211 15.63 7.56 -2.68
C MET A 211 14.53 7.74 -1.63
N GLU A 212 14.75 7.25 -0.41
CA GLU A 212 13.76 7.27 0.69
C GLU A 212 14.04 8.38 1.75
N SER A 213 15.01 9.28 1.52
CA SER A 213 15.37 10.38 2.43
C SER A 213 14.61 11.67 2.21
#